data_AF-A0A8T5JRF7-F1
#
_entry.id   AF-A0A8T5JRF7-F1
#
_cell.length_a   1.000
_cell.length_b   1.000
_cell.length_c   1.000
_cell.angle_alpha   90.00
_cell.angle_beta   90.00
_cell.angle_gamma   90.00
#
_symmetry.space_group_name_H-M   'P 1'
#
loop_
_entity.id
_entity.type
_entity.pdbx_description
1 polymer ?
#
loop_
_entity_poly.entity_id
_entity_poly.type
_entity_poly.pdbx_seq_one_letter_code
_entity_poly.pdbx_strand_id
1 'polypeptide(L)'
;MTKKIYSSMEELIKENLDTNEHAETLKLINELKDVKKRGYLKKDEFMKIVMWKSPRPKQLYLQNSEEEIISISKKVLATKFEKRRIELLTSFKGVSIPAASAFLTMIDPQNYGVIDIRVWQVLFLYGSVKVKPDGINFDFNNWYNYLMKLRFYAKKFKVSARDIERTIFFHHRNIQEGNLYKKTAILN
;
A
#
# COMPACT_ATOMS: atom_id res chain seq x y z
N MET A 1 1.99 -21.50 -12.76
CA MET A 1 1.93 -20.28 -13.61
C MET A 1 0.71 -19.46 -13.20
N THR A 2 0.84 -18.14 -13.04
CA THR A 2 -0.30 -17.29 -12.66
C THR A 2 -1.30 -17.22 -13.82
N LYS A 3 -2.50 -17.79 -13.66
CA LYS A 3 -3.49 -17.88 -14.75
C LYS A 3 -4.37 -16.64 -14.80
N LYS A 4 -4.55 -16.07 -15.99
CA LYS A 4 -5.53 -15.00 -16.25
C LYS A 4 -6.93 -15.63 -16.29
N ILE A 5 -7.81 -15.25 -15.35
CA ILE A 5 -9.18 -15.79 -15.23
C ILE A 5 -10.18 -14.91 -15.98
N TYR A 6 -10.04 -13.59 -15.85
CA TYR A 6 -10.96 -12.62 -16.46
C TYR A 6 -10.39 -12.06 -17.75
N SER A 7 -11.22 -11.52 -18.63
CA SER A 7 -10.77 -10.90 -19.89
C SER A 7 -10.02 -9.58 -19.65
N SER A 8 -10.40 -8.83 -18.61
CA SER A 8 -9.88 -7.50 -18.30
C SER A 8 -9.78 -7.22 -16.79
N MET A 9 -9.03 -6.18 -16.41
CA MET A 9 -9.01 -5.68 -15.02
C MET A 9 -10.38 -5.23 -14.54
N GLU A 10 -11.19 -4.68 -15.44
CA GLU A 10 -12.52 -4.18 -15.10
C GLU A 10 -13.45 -5.34 -14.73
N GLU A 11 -13.45 -6.40 -15.52
CA GLU A 11 -14.21 -7.61 -15.22
C GLU A 11 -13.73 -8.26 -13.92
N LEU A 12 -12.41 -8.39 -13.73
CA LEU A 12 -11.85 -8.89 -12.46
C LEU A 12 -12.39 -8.09 -11.26
N ILE A 13 -12.31 -6.77 -11.32
CA ILE A 13 -12.75 -5.94 -10.20
C ILE A 13 -14.26 -6.11 -10.00
N LYS A 14 -15.06 -6.02 -11.07
CA LYS A 14 -16.52 -6.13 -10.99
C LYS A 14 -16.97 -7.44 -10.33
N GLU A 15 -16.38 -8.56 -10.73
CA GLU A 15 -16.80 -9.89 -10.26
C GLU A 15 -16.26 -10.26 -8.86
N ASN A 16 -15.28 -9.52 -8.33
CA ASN A 16 -14.62 -9.85 -7.04
C ASN A 16 -14.66 -8.72 -6.02
N LEU A 17 -15.30 -7.59 -6.33
CA LEU A 17 -15.30 -6.41 -5.47
C LEU A 17 -15.91 -6.71 -4.10
N ASP A 18 -15.10 -6.57 -3.06
CA ASP A 18 -15.51 -6.69 -1.67
C ASP A 18 -15.07 -5.46 -0.87
N THR A 19 -16.07 -4.69 -0.42
CA THR A 19 -15.90 -3.46 0.36
C THR A 19 -15.79 -3.69 1.87
N ASN A 20 -15.83 -4.95 2.33
CA ASN A 20 -15.73 -5.27 3.76
C ASN A 20 -14.26 -5.35 4.21
N GLU A 21 -13.77 -4.31 4.88
CA GLU A 21 -12.42 -4.34 5.46
C GLU A 21 -12.24 -5.46 6.50
N HIS A 22 -11.06 -6.07 6.57
CA HIS A 22 -10.73 -7.04 7.61
C HIS A 22 -10.83 -6.41 9.00
N ALA A 23 -11.44 -7.11 9.96
CA ALA A 23 -11.76 -6.56 11.28
C ALA A 23 -10.56 -5.89 11.98
N GLU A 24 -9.39 -6.55 11.99
CA GLU A 24 -8.18 -6.00 12.60
C GLU A 24 -7.65 -4.75 11.89
N THR A 25 -7.71 -4.72 10.55
CA THR A 25 -7.30 -3.54 9.78
C THR A 25 -8.30 -2.40 9.97
N LEU A 26 -9.60 -2.69 10.00
CA LEU A 26 -10.64 -1.71 10.27
C LEU A 26 -10.49 -1.11 11.67
N LYS A 27 -10.16 -1.93 12.68
CA LYS A 27 -9.83 -1.45 14.02
C LYS A 27 -8.66 -0.47 14.00
N LEU A 28 -7.58 -0.79 13.30
CA LEU A 28 -6.44 0.12 13.17
C LEU A 28 -6.81 1.43 12.45
N ILE A 29 -7.56 1.37 11.35
CA ILE A 29 -8.05 2.57 10.65
C ILE A 29 -8.88 3.44 11.61
N ASN A 30 -9.76 2.82 12.40
CA ASN A 30 -10.58 3.52 13.38
C ASN A 30 -9.77 4.14 14.52
N GLU A 31 -8.69 3.49 14.98
CA GLU A 31 -7.75 4.07 15.94
C GLU A 31 -7.02 5.30 15.39
N LEU A 32 -6.84 5.37 14.07
CA LEU A 32 -6.11 6.44 13.38
C LEU A 32 -7.01 7.56 12.85
N LYS A 33 -8.34 7.48 13.06
CA LYS A 33 -9.32 8.43 12.49
C LYS A 33 -9.04 9.90 12.83
N ASP A 34 -8.48 10.15 14.00
CA ASP A 34 -8.20 11.51 14.49
C ASP A 34 -6.85 12.06 14.02
N VAL A 35 -6.00 11.26 13.36
CA VAL A 35 -4.66 11.70 12.88
C VAL A 35 -4.77 12.89 11.93
N LYS A 36 -5.70 12.83 10.96
CA LYS A 36 -5.91 13.92 10.00
C LYS A 36 -6.41 15.20 10.67
N LYS A 37 -7.31 15.07 11.65
CA LYS A 37 -7.85 16.20 12.43
C LYS A 37 -6.79 16.82 13.33
N ARG A 38 -5.99 15.97 14.00
CA ARG A 38 -4.90 16.37 14.89
C ARG A 38 -3.69 16.92 14.14
N GLY A 39 -3.51 16.53 12.88
CA GLY A 39 -2.47 17.05 12.00
C GLY A 39 -1.09 16.42 12.21
N TYR A 40 -0.96 15.33 12.97
CA TYR A 40 0.30 14.60 13.17
C TYR A 40 0.07 13.17 13.66
N LEU A 41 1.08 12.31 13.51
CA LEU A 41 1.13 10.96 14.07
C LEU A 41 1.85 10.96 15.42
N LYS A 42 1.38 10.13 16.36
CA LYS A 42 2.11 9.75 17.58
C LYS A 42 3.04 8.57 17.29
N LYS A 43 4.01 8.33 18.17
CA LYS A 43 4.96 7.23 18.02
C LYS A 43 4.29 5.85 18.06
N ASP A 44 3.29 5.65 18.91
CA ASP A 44 2.54 4.39 18.98
C ASP A 44 1.74 4.13 17.70
N GLU A 45 1.07 5.14 17.15
CA GLU A 45 0.36 5.10 15.88
C GLU A 45 1.30 4.80 14.70
N PHE A 46 2.45 5.48 14.65
CA PHE A 46 3.50 5.19 13.68
C PHE A 46 3.93 3.72 13.76
N MET A 47 4.20 3.23 14.97
CA MET A 47 4.61 1.83 15.18
C MET A 47 3.52 0.85 14.76
N LYS A 48 2.24 1.11 15.06
CA LYS A 48 1.13 0.24 14.63
C LYS A 48 1.05 0.12 13.11
N ILE A 49 1.17 1.22 12.38
CA ILE A 49 1.12 1.22 10.90
C ILE A 49 2.27 0.41 10.30
N VAL A 50 3.51 0.67 10.73
CA VAL A 50 4.67 0.01 10.12
C VAL A 50 4.76 -1.47 10.49
N MET A 51 4.37 -1.82 11.72
CA MET A 51 4.31 -3.22 12.15
C MET A 51 3.19 -3.98 11.46
N TRP A 52 2.03 -3.34 11.21
CA TRP A 52 0.97 -3.89 10.36
C TRP A 52 1.47 -4.17 8.94
N LYS A 53 2.25 -3.25 8.34
CA LYS A 53 2.74 -3.42 6.97
C LYS A 53 3.83 -4.48 6.85
N SER A 54 4.83 -4.43 7.74
CA SER A 54 5.96 -5.36 7.74
C SER A 54 6.75 -5.25 9.06
N PRO A 55 6.74 -6.27 9.91
CA PRO A 55 7.53 -6.24 11.16
C PRO A 55 9.05 -6.34 10.94
N ARG A 56 9.50 -6.66 9.71
CA ARG A 56 10.91 -7.01 9.44
C ARG A 56 11.93 -5.93 9.84
N PRO A 57 11.76 -4.63 9.51
CA PRO A 57 12.73 -3.60 9.89
C PRO A 57 12.35 -2.91 11.21
N LYS A 58 11.77 -3.64 12.17
CA LYS A 58 11.39 -3.13 13.50
C LYS A 58 12.51 -2.34 14.19
N GLN A 59 13.75 -2.83 14.13
CA GLN A 59 14.89 -2.16 14.75
C GLN A 59 15.19 -0.79 14.14
N LEU A 60 14.92 -0.59 12.85
CA LEU A 60 15.04 0.71 12.21
C LEU A 60 13.87 1.64 12.57
N TYR A 61 12.65 1.10 12.65
CA TYR A 61 11.47 1.87 13.05
C TYR A 61 11.61 2.48 14.44
N LEU A 62 12.16 1.73 15.39
CA LEU A 62 12.36 2.18 16.77
C LEU A 62 13.34 3.36 16.89
N GLN A 63 14.23 3.54 15.92
CA GLN A 63 15.21 4.63 15.90
C GLN A 63 14.65 5.99 15.48
N ASN A 64 13.41 6.06 15.02
CA ASN A 64 12.74 7.34 14.75
C ASN A 64 12.23 7.92 16.09
N SER A 65 12.60 9.16 16.39
CA SER A 65 12.18 9.82 17.64
C SER A 65 10.72 10.26 17.56
N GLU A 66 10.08 10.52 18.70
CA GLU A 66 8.70 11.02 18.71
C GLU A 66 8.61 12.42 18.07
N GLU A 67 9.60 13.28 18.34
CA GLU A 67 9.72 14.61 17.76
C GLU A 67 9.86 14.56 16.23
N GLU A 68 10.68 13.62 15.72
CA GLU A 68 10.85 13.39 14.29
C GLU A 68 9.54 12.94 13.64
N ILE A 69 8.87 11.96 14.26
CA ILE A 69 7.58 11.42 13.79
C ILE A 69 6.52 12.54 13.71
N ILE A 70 6.41 13.36 14.76
CA ILE A 70 5.48 14.49 14.78
C ILE A 70 5.85 15.52 13.71
N SER A 71 7.12 15.92 13.62
CA SER A 71 7.59 16.95 12.69
C SER A 71 7.37 16.56 11.22
N ILE A 72 7.73 15.33 10.84
CA ILE A 72 7.58 14.85 9.47
C ILE A 72 6.11 14.60 9.13
N SER A 73 5.33 13.98 10.02
CA SER A 73 3.91 13.71 9.76
C SER A 73 3.08 14.99 9.59
N LYS A 74 3.40 16.08 10.33
CA LYS A 74 2.82 17.41 10.08
C LYS A 74 3.03 17.86 8.63
N LYS A 75 4.25 17.73 8.12
CA LYS A 75 4.60 18.12 6.75
C LYS A 75 3.89 17.24 5.71
N VAL A 76 3.76 15.94 5.98
CA VAL A 76 3.03 14.99 5.11
C VAL A 76 1.56 15.38 5.00
N LEU A 77 0.92 15.72 6.13
CA LEU A 77 -0.49 16.08 6.19
C LEU A 77 -0.79 17.48 5.63
N ALA A 78 0.17 18.41 5.73
CA ALA A 78 0.02 19.78 5.20
C ALA A 78 0.21 19.88 3.68
N THR A 79 1.02 19.01 3.07
CA THR A 79 1.30 19.11 1.62
C THR A 79 0.17 18.52 0.77
N LYS A 80 -0.04 19.10 -0.42
CA LYS A 80 -0.95 18.60 -1.46
C LYS A 80 -0.23 17.78 -2.55
N PHE A 81 1.10 17.70 -2.49
CA PHE A 81 1.90 17.05 -3.53
C PHE A 81 2.27 15.62 -3.14
N GLU A 82 1.82 14.65 -3.93
CA GLU A 82 2.04 13.22 -3.68
C GLU A 82 3.52 12.85 -3.62
N LYS A 83 4.35 13.45 -4.49
CA LYS A 83 5.81 13.28 -4.46
C LYS A 83 6.40 13.68 -3.13
N ARG A 84 5.98 14.84 -2.61
CA ARG A 84 6.44 15.34 -1.32
C ARG A 84 6.00 14.45 -0.17
N ARG A 85 4.78 13.89 -0.21
CA ARG A 85 4.29 12.93 0.80
C ARG A 85 5.18 11.70 0.86
N ILE A 86 5.49 11.10 -0.28
CA ILE A 86 6.36 9.92 -0.34
C ILE A 86 7.77 10.25 0.12
N GLU A 87 8.40 11.31 -0.39
CA GLU A 87 9.75 11.71 0.03
C GLU A 87 9.87 11.88 1.54
N LEU A 88 8.90 12.58 2.16
CA LEU A 88 8.84 12.78 3.61
C LEU A 88 8.64 11.47 4.37
N LEU A 89 7.74 10.59 3.92
CA LEU A 89 7.53 9.32 4.61
C LEU A 89 8.74 8.39 4.47
N THR A 90 9.39 8.38 3.31
CA THR A 90 10.57 7.55 3.07
C THR A 90 11.85 8.09 3.72
N SER A 91 11.82 9.28 4.31
CA SER A 91 12.95 9.77 5.11
C SER A 91 13.00 9.12 6.50
N PHE A 92 11.92 8.50 6.96
CA PHE A 92 11.95 7.71 8.19
C PHE A 92 12.80 6.45 8.02
N LYS A 93 13.56 6.12 9.07
CA LYS A 93 14.38 4.90 9.10
C LYS A 93 13.50 3.66 8.98
N GLY A 94 13.82 2.81 8.00
CA GLY A 94 13.11 1.56 7.71
C GLY A 94 11.85 1.71 6.86
N VAL A 95 11.46 2.93 6.47
CA VAL A 95 10.24 3.17 5.68
C VAL A 95 10.57 3.23 4.19
N SER A 96 10.25 2.14 3.48
CA SER A 96 10.29 2.09 2.01
C SER A 96 8.99 2.63 1.39
N ILE A 97 8.94 2.77 0.06
CA ILE A 97 7.73 3.22 -0.66
C ILE A 97 6.48 2.37 -0.32
N PRO A 98 6.54 1.02 -0.28
CA PRO A 98 5.43 0.20 0.21
C PRO A 98 4.99 0.56 1.64
N ALA A 99 5.92 0.84 2.55
CA ALA A 99 5.60 1.26 3.91
C ALA A 99 5.00 2.67 3.95
N ALA A 100 5.54 3.61 3.17
CA ALA A 100 4.98 4.95 3.00
C ALA A 100 3.54 4.90 2.45
N SER A 101 3.26 4.02 1.48
CA SER A 101 1.90 3.83 0.97
C SER A 101 0.92 3.27 2.02
N ALA A 102 1.42 2.45 2.96
CA ALA A 102 0.62 1.96 4.09
C ALA A 102 0.22 3.09 5.05
N PHE A 103 1.12 4.04 5.33
CA PHE A 103 0.78 5.24 6.09
C PHE A 103 -0.38 6.00 5.48
N LEU A 104 -0.27 6.34 4.18
CA LEU A 104 -1.31 7.08 3.48
C LEU A 104 -2.64 6.32 3.42
N THR A 105 -2.58 5.00 3.27
CA THR A 105 -3.76 4.12 3.25
C THR A 105 -4.46 4.05 4.60
N MET A 106 -3.71 3.93 5.70
CA MET A 106 -4.32 3.80 7.04
C MET A 106 -4.99 5.09 7.52
N ILE A 107 -4.46 6.26 7.12
CA ILE A 107 -5.03 7.56 7.49
C ILE A 107 -6.12 8.05 6.52
N ASP A 108 -6.13 7.53 5.29
CA ASP A 108 -7.04 7.97 4.22
C ASP A 108 -7.33 6.83 3.22
N PRO A 109 -8.03 5.76 3.66
CA PRO A 109 -8.30 4.58 2.82
C PRO A 109 -9.19 4.92 1.62
N GLN A 110 -9.96 6.02 1.71
CA GLN A 110 -10.77 6.52 0.60
C GLN A 110 -9.91 6.82 -0.63
N ASN A 111 -8.74 7.43 -0.43
CA ASN A 111 -7.92 8.00 -1.50
C ASN A 111 -6.63 7.24 -1.81
N TYR A 112 -6.28 6.25 -0.98
CA TYR A 112 -5.03 5.51 -1.08
C TYR A 112 -5.22 3.99 -0.93
N GLY A 113 -4.29 3.25 -1.52
CA GLY A 113 -4.11 1.82 -1.30
C GLY A 113 -2.61 1.50 -1.20
N VAL A 114 -2.29 0.34 -0.63
CA VAL A 114 -0.90 -0.07 -0.38
C VAL A 114 -0.29 -0.59 -1.68
N ILE A 115 0.85 -0.07 -2.13
CA ILE A 115 1.58 -0.70 -3.23
C ILE A 115 2.21 -2.00 -2.73
N ASP A 116 1.83 -3.11 -3.36
CA ASP A 116 2.24 -4.46 -2.99
C ASP A 116 2.65 -5.25 -4.24
N ILE A 117 3.62 -6.15 -4.07
CA ILE A 117 4.12 -7.02 -5.12
C ILE A 117 2.99 -7.80 -5.80
N ARG A 118 2.02 -8.29 -5.03
CA ARG A 118 0.90 -9.11 -5.52
C ARG A 118 -0.01 -8.30 -6.43
N VAL A 119 -0.38 -7.11 -5.96
CA VAL A 119 -1.28 -6.21 -6.70
C VAL A 119 -0.62 -5.76 -7.99
N TRP A 120 0.68 -5.41 -7.93
CA TRP A 120 1.44 -5.03 -9.10
C TRP A 120 1.54 -6.16 -10.14
N GLN A 121 1.80 -7.39 -9.69
CA GLN A 121 1.84 -8.56 -10.58
C GLN A 121 0.51 -8.80 -11.29
N VAL A 122 -0.62 -8.61 -10.61
CA VAL A 122 -1.95 -8.71 -11.26
C VAL A 122 -2.13 -7.57 -12.26
N LEU A 123 -1.79 -6.32 -11.91
CA LEU A 123 -1.85 -5.21 -12.86
C LEU A 123 -0.98 -5.46 -14.10
N PHE A 124 0.19 -6.09 -13.94
CA PHE A 124 1.06 -6.47 -15.05
C PHE A 124 0.43 -7.59 -15.90
N LEU A 125 -0.10 -8.64 -15.26
CA LEU A 125 -0.77 -9.77 -15.92
C LEU A 125 -1.92 -9.33 -16.83
N TYR A 126 -2.66 -8.30 -16.42
CA TYR A 126 -3.77 -7.73 -17.20
C TYR A 126 -3.36 -6.50 -18.05
N GLY A 127 -2.05 -6.23 -18.19
CA GLY A 127 -1.52 -5.19 -19.07
C GLY A 127 -1.77 -3.74 -18.61
N SER A 128 -2.21 -3.53 -17.37
CA SER A 128 -2.43 -2.20 -16.78
C SER A 128 -1.14 -1.47 -16.42
N VAL A 129 -0.07 -2.22 -16.18
CA VAL A 129 1.31 -1.74 -16.10
C VAL A 129 2.20 -2.61 -16.99
N LYS A 130 3.31 -2.06 -17.48
CA LYS A 130 4.18 -2.73 -18.49
C LYS A 130 5.63 -2.92 -18.03
N VAL A 131 5.94 -2.60 -16.77
CA VAL A 131 7.30 -2.66 -16.21
C VAL A 131 7.31 -3.43 -14.91
N LYS A 132 8.49 -3.89 -14.48
CA LYS A 132 8.70 -4.62 -13.21
C LYS A 132 7.73 -5.80 -13.05
N PRO A 133 7.76 -6.80 -13.95
CA PRO A 133 6.86 -7.96 -13.88
C PRO A 133 6.96 -8.73 -12.56
N ASP A 134 8.10 -8.65 -11.87
CA ASP A 134 8.34 -9.24 -10.56
C ASP A 134 7.74 -8.43 -9.40
N GLY A 135 7.43 -7.15 -9.58
CA GLY A 135 6.80 -6.28 -8.59
C GLY A 135 7.73 -5.87 -7.44
N ILE A 136 9.01 -5.65 -7.70
CA ILE A 136 10.00 -5.23 -6.69
C ILE A 136 10.71 -3.91 -7.04
N ASN A 137 11.40 -3.33 -6.05
CA ASN A 137 12.22 -2.11 -6.18
C ASN A 137 11.43 -0.92 -6.76
N PHE A 138 10.23 -0.67 -6.23
CA PHE A 138 9.38 0.43 -6.68
C PHE A 138 10.01 1.78 -6.41
N ASP A 139 9.92 2.68 -7.39
CA ASP A 139 10.21 4.10 -7.25
C ASP A 139 8.91 4.93 -7.15
N PHE A 140 9.07 6.26 -7.05
CA PHE A 140 7.95 7.19 -6.99
C PHE A 140 7.03 7.08 -8.21
N ASN A 141 7.59 6.94 -9.42
CA ASN A 141 6.79 6.89 -10.65
C ASN A 141 5.95 5.61 -10.70
N ASN A 142 6.48 4.49 -10.21
CA ASN A 142 5.72 3.25 -10.08
C ASN A 142 4.58 3.43 -9.09
N TRP A 143 4.85 3.95 -7.90
CA TRP A 143 3.81 4.20 -6.89
C TRP A 143 2.75 5.20 -7.36
N TYR A 144 3.15 6.26 -8.05
CA TYR A 144 2.21 7.26 -8.55
C TYR A 144 1.32 6.69 -9.66
N ASN A 145 1.89 5.97 -10.63
CA ASN A 145 1.10 5.27 -11.65
C ASN A 145 0.12 4.29 -11.00
N TYR A 146 0.59 3.50 -10.03
CA TYR A 146 -0.24 2.60 -9.25
C TYR A 146 -1.43 3.31 -8.59
N LEU A 147 -1.16 4.40 -7.86
CA LEU A 147 -2.19 5.20 -7.20
C LEU A 147 -3.22 5.75 -8.18
N MET A 148 -2.78 6.20 -9.37
CA MET A 148 -3.69 6.68 -10.41
C MET A 148 -4.59 5.57 -10.95
N LYS A 149 -4.10 4.32 -11.09
CA LYS A 149 -4.93 3.17 -11.46
C LYS A 149 -5.96 2.85 -10.39
N LEU A 150 -5.56 2.82 -9.11
CA LEU A 150 -6.51 2.60 -8.02
C LEU A 150 -7.61 3.66 -8.00
N ARG A 151 -7.24 4.95 -8.08
CA ARG A 151 -8.21 6.06 -8.10
C ARG A 151 -9.14 6.02 -9.31
N PHE A 152 -8.62 5.62 -10.48
CA PHE A 152 -9.43 5.43 -11.67
C PHE A 152 -10.54 4.38 -11.45
N TYR A 153 -10.17 3.19 -10.98
CA TYR A 153 -11.16 2.13 -10.72
C TYR A 153 -12.08 2.47 -9.55
N ALA A 154 -11.56 3.08 -8.48
CA ALA A 154 -12.34 3.52 -7.33
C ALA A 154 -13.45 4.49 -7.76
N LYS A 155 -13.11 5.47 -8.60
CA LYS A 155 -14.09 6.39 -9.19
C LYS A 155 -15.11 5.65 -10.06
N LYS A 156 -14.67 4.71 -10.88
CA LYS A 156 -15.53 3.96 -11.80
C LYS A 156 -16.54 3.09 -11.06
N PHE A 157 -16.12 2.42 -10.00
CA PHE A 157 -16.95 1.52 -9.19
C PHE A 157 -17.61 2.19 -7.98
N LYS A 158 -17.36 3.49 -7.75
CA LYS A 158 -17.88 4.29 -6.62
C LYS A 158 -17.53 3.70 -5.25
N VAL A 159 -16.28 3.26 -5.10
CA VAL A 159 -15.72 2.67 -3.86
C VAL A 159 -14.43 3.37 -3.47
N SER A 160 -13.79 2.94 -2.38
CA SER A 160 -12.49 3.48 -1.96
C SER A 160 -11.33 2.93 -2.79
N ALA A 161 -10.21 3.66 -2.84
CA ALA A 161 -8.97 3.14 -3.44
C ALA A 161 -8.47 1.87 -2.72
N ARG A 162 -8.70 1.78 -1.41
CA ARG A 162 -8.41 0.60 -0.58
C ARG A 162 -9.24 -0.62 -0.98
N ASP A 163 -10.52 -0.46 -1.31
CA ASP A 163 -11.37 -1.57 -1.77
C ASP A 163 -10.86 -2.17 -3.07
N ILE A 164 -10.45 -1.32 -4.01
CA ILE A 164 -9.83 -1.75 -5.26
C ILE A 164 -8.54 -2.51 -5.00
N GLU A 165 -7.64 -1.94 -4.18
CA GLU A 165 -6.36 -2.57 -3.86
C GLU A 165 -6.54 -3.95 -3.23
N ARG A 166 -7.42 -4.07 -2.23
CA ARG A 166 -7.76 -5.34 -1.58
C ARG A 166 -8.35 -6.36 -2.55
N THR A 167 -9.29 -5.93 -3.39
CA THR A 167 -9.91 -6.80 -4.40
C THR A 167 -8.85 -7.44 -5.30
N ILE A 168 -7.92 -6.64 -5.79
CA ILE A 168 -6.82 -7.11 -6.64
C ILE A 168 -5.85 -8.00 -5.84
N PHE A 169 -5.57 -7.63 -4.57
CA PHE A 169 -4.71 -8.41 -3.68
C PHE A 169 -5.27 -9.81 -3.41
N PHE A 170 -6.57 -9.95 -3.14
CA PHE A 170 -7.19 -11.26 -2.92
C PHE A 170 -7.25 -12.08 -4.20
N HIS A 171 -7.50 -11.46 -5.35
CA HIS A 171 -7.44 -12.16 -6.62
C HIS A 171 -6.07 -12.82 -6.83
N HIS A 172 -4.96 -12.12 -6.51
CA HIS A 172 -3.62 -12.72 -6.58
C HIS A 172 -3.51 -14.01 -5.75
N ARG A 173 -4.05 -14.03 -4.53
CA ARG A 173 -4.04 -15.24 -3.66
C ARG A 173 -4.77 -16.42 -4.29
N ASN A 174 -5.82 -16.16 -5.07
CA ASN A 174 -6.65 -17.20 -5.70
C ASN A 174 -6.00 -17.80 -6.95
N ILE A 175 -5.07 -17.08 -7.59
CA ILE A 175 -4.43 -17.50 -8.85
C ILE A 175 -2.96 -17.90 -8.68
N GLN A 176 -2.43 -17.83 -7.46
CA GLN A 176 -1.04 -18.13 -7.17
C GLN A 176 -0.83 -19.63 -6.97
N GLU A 177 0.01 -20.23 -7.81
CA GLU A 177 0.61 -21.55 -7.59
C GLU A 177 2.02 -21.40 -6.97
N GLY A 178 2.26 -21.98 -5.79
CA GLY A 178 3.58 -21.99 -5.12
C GLY A 178 3.91 -20.75 -4.26
N ASN A 179 5.12 -20.69 -3.69
CA ASN A 179 5.56 -19.60 -2.78
C ASN A 179 6.05 -18.34 -3.54
N LEU A 180 5.66 -17.14 -3.08
CA LEU A 180 6.02 -15.83 -3.67
C LEU A 180 7.53 -15.55 -3.68
N TYR A 181 8.26 -16.13 -2.73
CA TYR A 181 9.71 -15.99 -2.65
C TYR A 181 10.33 -17.22 -3.29
N LYS A 182 10.92 -17.06 -4.48
CA LYS A 182 11.96 -18.01 -4.91
C LYS A 182 13.04 -17.92 -3.83
N LYS A 183 13.30 -19.02 -3.10
CA LYS A 183 14.50 -19.13 -2.28
C LYS A 183 15.66 -18.83 -3.22
N THR A 184 16.31 -17.68 -3.07
CA THR A 184 17.64 -17.50 -3.65
C THR A 184 18.49 -18.58 -3.02
N ALA A 185 18.78 -19.63 -3.77
CA ALA A 185 19.80 -20.59 -3.41
C ALA A 185 21.10 -19.78 -3.38
N ILE A 186 21.56 -19.47 -2.17
CA ILE A 186 22.95 -19.12 -1.96
C ILE A 186 23.69 -20.43 -2.25
N LEU A 187 24.32 -20.49 -3.42
CA LEU A 187 25.36 -21.47 -3.67
C LEU A 187 26.52 -21.09 -2.75
N ASN A 188 26.89 -22.03 -1.88
CA ASN A 188 28.13 -22.00 -1.10
C ASN A 188 29.35 -22.00 -2.03
#